data_AF-A0A5J5CCL2-F1
#
_entry.id   AF-A0A5J5CCL2-F1
#
_cell.length_a   1.000
_cell.length_b   1.000
_cell.length_c   1.000
_cell.angle_alpha   90.00
_cell.angle_beta   90.00
_cell.angle_gamma   90.00
#
_symmetry.space_group_name_H-M   'P 1'
#
loop_
_entity.id
_entity.type
_entity.pdbx_description
1 polymer ?
#
loop_
_entity_poly.entity_id
_entity_poly.type
_entity_poly.pdbx_seq_one_letter_code
_entity_poly.pdbx_strand_id
1 'polypeptide(L)'
;MQCEAWEDILMQMDLRLTKFVQEKNTSTQVQDEFLELLLWGQSSPELQALLMNQLTVKGLKKLGQSIESSYSSIQKLVISHLQSGSEALLYHLSEVKGMSLWKQKFESLGLDSAAIEGAITAVGSFSLKANELLQVIDKSMKNFKAFFRWLYVAMLRMCEEHVPPELNKMTQKDIAFVADFLAEHFSENEELFDRKGKYFNVERVGQYLKDEDEDLVSPPNTKGNQWLKFLQESTHLKESPLLFPSFPQKSLHFVKRMMENVIVQCLQEPAEVIGRSVKQAVFLPLYTVPESSENNPRLFELPSLWNDKKAKMHNVVFCMPEISPCKLYLLRKGTDPNRHIPNSVMSIDLSHHLDNADDDNAAAQTNYVYSCLDARFYDDEMLTVVLQGSEEENKRRVLAQLSLASVLSCETEFCWEPNLRWTSRAVPSHAKAW
;
A
#
# COMPACT_ATOMS: atom_id res chain seq x y z
N MET A 1 -8.86 11.34 2.71
CA MET A 1 -8.77 12.43 3.71
C MET A 1 -8.97 13.82 3.10
N GLN A 2 -8.45 14.17 1.89
CA GLN A 2 -8.77 15.46 1.24
C GLN A 2 -9.93 15.42 0.21
N CYS A 3 -10.36 14.24 -0.26
CA CYS A 3 -11.56 14.14 -1.10
C CYS A 3 -12.82 14.63 -0.36
N GLU A 4 -12.96 14.32 0.94
CA GLU A 4 -14.14 14.69 1.75
C GLU A 4 -14.35 16.22 1.82
N ALA A 5 -13.29 17.01 2.02
CA ALA A 5 -13.41 18.47 2.12
C ALA A 5 -13.82 19.12 0.79
N TRP A 6 -13.41 18.54 -0.34
CA TRP A 6 -13.80 18.99 -1.67
C TRP A 6 -15.26 18.59 -1.99
N GLU A 7 -15.68 17.38 -1.62
CA GLU A 7 -17.06 16.90 -1.77
C GLU A 7 -18.07 17.76 -0.98
N ASP A 8 -17.76 18.08 0.28
CA ASP A 8 -18.67 18.83 1.15
C ASP A 8 -18.97 20.25 0.64
N ILE A 9 -17.96 20.95 0.10
CA ILE A 9 -18.09 22.34 -0.36
C ILE A 9 -18.91 22.43 -1.66
N LEU A 10 -18.67 21.51 -2.58
CA LEU A 10 -19.37 21.49 -3.88
C LEU A 10 -20.79 20.95 -3.74
N MET A 11 -20.98 19.97 -2.85
CA MET A 11 -22.30 19.51 -2.47
C MET A 11 -23.14 20.67 -1.89
N GLN A 12 -22.55 21.60 -1.15
CA GLN A 12 -23.27 22.80 -0.69
C GLN A 12 -23.70 23.74 -1.83
N MET A 13 -22.90 23.91 -2.89
CA MET A 13 -23.28 24.75 -4.04
C MET A 13 -24.37 24.08 -4.88
N ASP A 14 -24.21 22.79 -5.19
CA ASP A 14 -25.21 21.98 -5.89
C ASP A 14 -26.52 21.92 -5.12
N LEU A 15 -26.50 21.68 -3.81
CA LEU A 15 -27.70 21.61 -2.98
C LEU A 15 -28.47 22.93 -2.96
N ARG A 16 -27.77 24.07 -2.92
CA ARG A 16 -28.40 25.39 -2.94
C ARG A 16 -29.02 25.70 -4.30
N LEU A 17 -28.33 25.37 -5.39
CA LEU A 17 -28.86 25.53 -6.76
C LEU A 17 -30.01 24.57 -7.05
N THR A 18 -29.93 23.33 -6.56
CA THR A 18 -31.00 22.33 -6.73
C THR A 18 -32.24 22.72 -5.94
N LYS A 19 -32.09 23.20 -4.70
CA LYS A 19 -33.20 23.76 -3.91
C LYS A 19 -33.85 24.95 -4.59
N PHE A 20 -33.07 25.84 -5.21
CA PHE A 20 -33.60 26.96 -5.97
C PHE A 20 -34.48 26.52 -7.13
N VAL A 21 -34.05 25.53 -7.92
CA VAL A 21 -34.86 24.96 -9.01
C VAL A 21 -36.15 24.35 -8.48
N GLN A 22 -36.08 23.62 -7.36
CA GLN A 22 -37.25 22.95 -6.76
C GLN A 22 -38.23 23.92 -6.10
N GLU A 23 -37.75 25.01 -5.52
CA GLU A 23 -38.57 26.05 -4.87
C GLU A 23 -39.20 27.01 -5.90
N LYS A 24 -38.69 27.03 -7.14
CA LYS A 24 -39.26 27.83 -8.23
C LYS A 24 -40.45 27.11 -8.89
N ASN A 25 -41.58 27.82 -8.99
CA ASN A 25 -42.75 27.42 -9.80
C ASN A 25 -42.75 28.05 -11.21
N THR A 26 -41.57 28.39 -11.76
CA THR A 26 -41.46 29.08 -13.06
C THR A 26 -40.76 28.19 -14.10
N SER A 27 -41.07 28.42 -15.38
CA SER A 27 -40.56 27.62 -16.51
C SER A 27 -39.18 28.06 -17.03
N THR A 28 -38.49 28.97 -16.35
CA THR A 28 -37.19 29.51 -16.77
C THR A 28 -36.05 28.71 -16.15
N GLN A 29 -35.05 28.34 -16.96
CA GLN A 29 -33.88 27.62 -16.47
C GLN A 29 -32.97 28.53 -15.64
N VAL A 30 -32.23 27.97 -14.69
CA VAL A 30 -31.26 28.72 -13.86
C VAL A 30 -30.21 29.40 -14.72
N GLN A 31 -29.79 28.75 -15.81
CA GLN A 31 -28.89 29.32 -16.80
C GLN A 31 -29.43 30.64 -17.38
N ASP A 32 -30.71 30.66 -17.78
CA ASP A 32 -31.32 31.83 -18.43
C ASP A 32 -31.37 33.03 -17.49
N GLU A 33 -31.68 32.82 -16.20
CA GLU A 33 -31.71 33.91 -15.21
C GLU A 33 -30.33 34.49 -14.90
N PHE A 34 -29.30 33.64 -14.82
CA PHE A 34 -27.93 34.13 -14.66
C PHE A 34 -27.42 34.83 -15.93
N LEU A 35 -27.85 34.38 -17.12
CA LEU A 35 -27.54 35.06 -18.38
C LEU A 35 -28.28 36.40 -18.51
N GLU A 36 -29.54 36.48 -18.08
CA GLU A 36 -30.29 37.73 -18.01
C GLU A 36 -29.62 38.73 -17.05
N LEU A 37 -29.17 38.25 -15.89
CA LEU A 37 -28.39 39.06 -14.95
C LEU A 37 -27.06 39.52 -15.58
N LEU A 38 -26.40 38.67 -16.37
CA LEU A 38 -25.14 39.01 -17.03
C LEU A 38 -25.32 40.06 -18.14
N LEU A 39 -26.39 39.92 -18.93
CA LEU A 39 -26.65 40.76 -20.11
C LEU A 39 -27.34 42.08 -19.77
N TRP A 40 -28.36 42.04 -18.91
CA TRP A 40 -29.23 43.17 -18.62
C TRP A 40 -28.98 43.80 -17.24
N GLY A 41 -28.25 43.11 -16.37
CA GLY A 41 -28.01 43.58 -14.99
C GLY A 41 -29.26 43.57 -14.11
N GLN A 42 -30.37 42.99 -14.58
CA GLN A 42 -31.61 42.81 -13.84
C GLN A 42 -31.70 41.37 -13.35
N SER A 43 -31.94 41.18 -12.05
CA SER A 43 -32.21 39.88 -11.44
C SER A 43 -33.70 39.68 -11.23
N SER A 44 -34.20 38.46 -11.42
CA SER A 44 -35.52 38.06 -10.95
C SER A 44 -35.61 38.26 -9.41
N PRO A 45 -36.80 38.55 -8.85
CA PRO A 45 -36.97 38.69 -7.41
C PRO A 45 -36.63 37.39 -6.66
N GLU A 46 -36.81 36.24 -7.29
CA GLU A 46 -36.43 34.93 -6.76
C GLU A 46 -34.90 34.78 -6.71
N LEU A 47 -34.19 35.11 -7.79
CA LEU A 47 -32.72 35.05 -7.83
C LEU A 47 -32.10 36.06 -6.85
N GLN A 48 -32.68 37.25 -6.74
CA GLN A 48 -32.27 38.26 -5.78
C GLN A 48 -32.44 37.76 -4.34
N ALA A 49 -33.57 37.11 -4.02
CA ALA A 49 -33.79 36.52 -2.70
C ALA A 49 -32.78 35.41 -2.40
N LEU A 50 -32.43 34.55 -3.37
CA LEU A 50 -31.39 33.53 -3.19
C LEU A 50 -30.02 34.15 -2.93
N LEU A 51 -29.60 35.10 -3.75
CA LEU A 51 -28.29 35.73 -3.64
C LEU A 51 -28.16 36.51 -2.32
N MET A 52 -29.19 37.26 -1.94
CA MET A 52 -29.13 38.15 -0.77
C MET A 52 -29.42 37.44 0.54
N ASN A 53 -30.42 36.56 0.61
CA ASN A 53 -30.85 35.94 1.87
C ASN A 53 -30.13 34.62 2.15
N GLN A 54 -29.93 33.78 1.13
CA GLN A 54 -29.34 32.45 1.34
C GLN A 54 -27.81 32.45 1.18
N LEU A 55 -27.29 33.05 0.10
CA LEU A 55 -25.85 33.02 -0.19
C LEU A 55 -25.09 34.10 0.58
N THR A 56 -25.61 35.34 0.57
CA THR A 56 -25.01 36.55 1.17
C THR A 56 -23.64 36.93 0.58
N VAL A 57 -23.28 38.21 0.61
CA VAL A 57 -21.97 38.69 0.12
C VAL A 57 -20.81 38.05 0.91
N LYS A 58 -20.97 37.89 2.24
CA LYS A 58 -19.97 37.25 3.10
C LYS A 58 -19.85 35.75 2.85
N GLY A 59 -20.98 35.06 2.61
CA GLY A 59 -21.00 33.64 2.29
C GLY A 59 -20.37 33.36 0.94
N LEU A 60 -20.63 34.20 -0.09
CA LEU A 60 -19.98 34.10 -1.40
C LEU A 60 -18.45 34.20 -1.30
N LYS A 61 -17.93 35.16 -0.53
CA LYS A 61 -16.49 35.32 -0.35
C LYS A 61 -15.84 34.12 0.35
N LYS A 62 -16.50 33.57 1.39
CA LYS A 62 -16.03 32.35 2.06
C LYS A 62 -16.05 31.14 1.13
N LEU A 63 -17.13 30.98 0.37
CA LEU A 63 -17.28 29.89 -0.60
C LEU A 63 -16.17 29.94 -1.68
N GLY A 64 -15.94 31.12 -2.26
CA GLY A 64 -14.90 31.32 -3.27
C GLY A 64 -13.49 31.02 -2.74
N GLN A 65 -13.15 31.50 -1.54
CA GLN A 65 -11.86 31.18 -0.89
C GLN A 65 -11.71 29.69 -0.60
N SER A 66 -12.78 29.06 -0.12
CA SER A 66 -12.78 27.62 0.17
C SER A 66 -12.54 26.80 -1.10
N ILE A 67 -13.24 27.10 -2.20
CA ILE A 67 -13.06 26.43 -3.49
C ILE A 67 -11.64 26.64 -4.02
N GLU A 68 -11.12 27.87 -4.02
CA GLU A 68 -9.76 28.18 -4.48
C GLU A 68 -8.70 27.41 -3.68
N SER A 69 -8.86 27.33 -2.35
CA SER A 69 -7.95 26.58 -1.47
C SER A 69 -7.99 25.07 -1.72
N SER A 70 -9.17 24.50 -1.94
CA SER A 70 -9.33 23.07 -2.26
C SER A 70 -8.71 22.71 -3.61
N TYR A 71 -9.01 23.48 -4.66
CA TYR A 71 -8.44 23.24 -5.99
C TYR A 71 -6.91 23.40 -6.00
N SER A 72 -6.37 24.40 -5.29
CA SER A 72 -4.91 24.56 -5.17
C SER A 72 -4.26 23.41 -4.41
N SER A 73 -4.93 22.87 -3.39
CA SER A 73 -4.46 21.71 -2.63
C SER A 73 -4.46 20.44 -3.49
N ILE A 74 -5.55 20.17 -4.22
CA ILE A 74 -5.66 19.02 -5.13
C ILE A 74 -4.62 19.14 -6.26
N GLN A 75 -4.47 20.33 -6.87
CA GLN A 75 -3.48 20.58 -7.90
C GLN A 75 -2.06 20.25 -7.42
N LYS A 76 -1.69 20.74 -6.23
CA LYS A 76 -0.38 20.44 -5.62
C LYS A 76 -0.21 18.94 -5.39
N LEU A 77 -1.25 18.24 -4.95
CA LEU A 77 -1.22 16.80 -4.73
C LEU A 77 -0.94 16.04 -6.03
N VAL A 78 -1.64 16.42 -7.11
CA VAL A 78 -1.47 15.81 -8.44
C VAL A 78 -0.06 16.03 -8.96
N ILE A 79 0.46 17.26 -8.91
CA ILE A 79 1.79 17.57 -9.45
C ILE A 79 2.89 16.96 -8.57
N SER A 80 2.84 17.20 -7.26
CA SER A 80 3.96 16.88 -6.37
C SER A 80 4.04 15.41 -5.98
N HIS A 81 2.92 14.68 -5.97
CA HIS A 81 2.89 13.29 -5.51
C HIS A 81 2.45 12.32 -6.62
N LEU A 82 1.38 12.64 -7.35
CA LEU A 82 0.85 11.72 -8.35
C LEU A 82 1.74 11.62 -9.59
N GLN A 83 2.13 12.77 -10.16
CA GLN A 83 3.00 12.80 -11.33
C GLN A 83 4.40 12.32 -11.00
N SER A 84 5.03 12.86 -9.95
CA SER A 84 6.36 12.43 -9.50
C SER A 84 6.42 10.93 -9.17
N GLY A 85 5.39 10.38 -8.52
CA GLY A 85 5.29 8.95 -8.25
C GLY A 85 5.12 8.12 -9.52
N SER A 86 4.33 8.59 -10.49
CA SER A 86 4.13 7.91 -11.78
C SER A 86 5.39 7.92 -12.64
N GLU A 87 6.14 9.03 -12.63
CA GLU A 87 7.43 9.16 -13.32
C GLU A 87 8.49 8.24 -12.72
N ALA A 88 8.59 8.18 -11.39
CA ALA A 88 9.49 7.26 -10.70
C ALA A 88 9.13 5.79 -10.98
N LEU A 89 7.83 5.47 -10.99
CA LEU A 89 7.34 4.14 -11.33
C LEU A 89 7.69 3.77 -12.78
N LEU A 90 7.50 4.69 -13.73
CA LEU A 90 7.85 4.50 -15.13
C LEU A 90 9.36 4.30 -15.32
N TYR A 91 10.19 5.06 -14.59
CA TYR A 91 11.63 4.92 -14.57
C TYR A 91 12.06 3.51 -14.12
N HIS A 92 11.58 3.07 -12.95
CA HIS A 92 11.94 1.75 -12.42
C HIS A 92 11.39 0.60 -13.27
N LEU A 93 10.17 0.70 -13.80
CA LEU A 93 9.65 -0.30 -14.72
C LEU A 93 10.47 -0.36 -16.02
N SER A 94 11.02 0.76 -16.48
CA SER A 94 11.92 0.79 -17.64
C SER A 94 13.25 0.09 -17.36
N GLU A 95 13.81 0.25 -16.15
CA GLU A 95 14.98 -0.52 -15.71
C GLU A 95 14.67 -2.03 -15.65
N VAL A 96 13.52 -2.39 -15.07
CA VAL A 96 13.06 -3.78 -14.98
C VAL A 96 12.80 -4.38 -16.36
N LYS A 97 12.27 -3.61 -17.32
CA LYS A 97 12.19 -4.02 -18.73
C LYS A 97 13.58 -4.30 -19.28
N GLY A 98 14.55 -3.41 -19.05
CA GLY A 98 15.95 -3.63 -19.41
C GLY A 98 16.52 -4.94 -18.87
N MET A 99 16.21 -5.29 -17.61
CA MET A 99 16.58 -6.56 -17.00
C MET A 99 15.87 -7.75 -17.67
N SER A 100 14.56 -7.65 -17.92
CA SER A 100 13.78 -8.73 -18.55
C SER A 100 14.25 -9.09 -19.96
N LEU A 101 14.82 -8.13 -20.69
CA LEU A 101 15.42 -8.38 -22.01
C LEU A 101 16.67 -9.26 -21.92
N TRP A 102 17.35 -9.31 -20.77
CA TRP A 102 18.48 -10.21 -20.51
C TRP A 102 17.98 -11.59 -20.08
N LYS A 103 17.36 -12.29 -21.04
CA LYS A 103 16.73 -13.60 -20.85
C LYS A 103 17.65 -14.61 -20.14
N GLN A 104 18.93 -14.67 -20.50
CA GLN A 104 19.90 -15.60 -19.89
C GLN A 104 20.00 -15.52 -18.36
N LYS A 105 19.76 -14.34 -17.76
CA LYS A 105 19.84 -14.15 -16.30
C LYS A 105 18.47 -14.10 -15.62
N PHE A 106 17.49 -13.52 -16.29
CA PHE A 106 16.22 -13.13 -15.65
C PHE A 106 15.02 -13.97 -16.09
N GLU A 107 15.12 -14.73 -17.19
CA GLU A 107 14.06 -15.64 -17.63
C GLU A 107 13.83 -16.77 -16.60
N SER A 108 14.90 -17.30 -16.01
CA SER A 108 14.81 -18.30 -14.94
C SER A 108 14.21 -17.77 -13.63
N LEU A 109 14.14 -16.44 -13.48
CA LEU A 109 13.51 -15.78 -12.34
C LEU A 109 12.03 -15.46 -12.59
N GLY A 110 11.50 -15.72 -13.80
CA GLY A 110 10.09 -15.45 -14.12
C GLY A 110 9.79 -14.00 -14.49
N LEU A 111 10.76 -13.24 -14.98
CA LEU A 111 10.53 -11.88 -15.48
C LEU A 111 10.06 -11.90 -16.94
N ASP A 112 8.75 -11.74 -17.16
CA ASP A 112 8.17 -11.61 -18.50
C ASP A 112 8.28 -10.18 -19.05
N SER A 113 9.01 -10.04 -20.17
CA SER A 113 9.18 -8.76 -20.86
C SER A 113 7.86 -8.21 -21.42
N ALA A 114 6.91 -9.06 -21.83
CA ALA A 114 5.65 -8.59 -22.40
C ALA A 114 4.72 -8.05 -21.30
N ALA A 115 4.63 -8.74 -20.16
CA ALA A 115 3.90 -8.26 -18.99
C ALA A 115 4.45 -6.90 -18.49
N ILE A 116 5.77 -6.75 -18.39
CA ILE A 116 6.40 -5.48 -17.97
C ILE A 116 6.12 -4.35 -18.97
N GLU A 117 6.12 -4.64 -20.27
CA GLU A 117 5.74 -3.68 -21.29
C GLU A 117 4.26 -3.25 -21.18
N GLY A 118 3.37 -4.19 -20.84
CA GLY A 118 1.99 -3.90 -20.46
C GLY A 118 1.90 -2.98 -19.24
N ALA A 119 2.71 -3.22 -18.21
CA ALA A 119 2.76 -2.38 -17.01
C ALA A 119 3.25 -0.96 -17.33
N ILE A 120 4.31 -0.80 -18.12
CA ILE A 120 4.81 0.50 -18.59
C ILE A 120 3.70 1.26 -19.33
N THR A 121 2.99 0.56 -20.21
CA THR A 121 1.88 1.13 -20.98
C THR A 121 0.74 1.61 -20.08
N ALA A 122 0.36 0.82 -19.08
CA ALA A 122 -0.68 1.17 -18.11
C ALA A 122 -0.28 2.38 -17.24
N VAL A 123 0.98 2.46 -16.79
CA VAL A 123 1.51 3.63 -16.06
C VAL A 123 1.54 4.87 -16.94
N GLY A 124 1.88 4.73 -18.22
CA GLY A 124 1.80 5.81 -19.21
C GLY A 124 0.38 6.33 -19.39
N SER A 125 -0.61 5.44 -19.53
CA SER A 125 -2.03 5.79 -19.59
C SER A 125 -2.52 6.49 -18.33
N PHE A 126 -2.10 6.02 -17.15
CA PHE A 126 -2.40 6.66 -15.88
C PHE A 126 -1.80 8.07 -15.80
N SER A 127 -0.56 8.24 -16.23
CA SER A 127 0.12 9.54 -16.29
C SER A 127 -0.58 10.52 -17.24
N LEU A 128 -1.06 10.05 -18.39
CA LEU A 128 -1.88 10.85 -19.30
C LEU A 128 -3.20 11.27 -18.64
N LYS A 129 -3.85 10.36 -17.90
CA LYS A 129 -5.10 10.66 -17.21
C LYS A 129 -4.92 11.64 -16.05
N ALA A 130 -3.81 11.56 -15.33
CA ALA A 130 -3.43 12.54 -14.32
C ALA A 130 -3.18 13.94 -14.92
N ASN A 131 -2.55 14.00 -16.09
CA ASN A 131 -2.39 15.26 -16.84
C ASN A 131 -3.73 15.83 -17.33
N GLU A 132 -4.64 14.97 -17.81
CA GLU A 132 -6.00 15.36 -18.18
C GLU A 132 -6.74 15.96 -16.97
N LEU A 133 -6.67 15.32 -15.80
CA LEU A 133 -7.23 15.84 -14.55
C LEU A 133 -6.65 17.23 -14.21
N LEU A 134 -5.35 17.43 -14.36
CA LEU A 134 -4.71 18.72 -14.13
C LEU A 134 -5.26 19.82 -15.06
N GLN A 135 -5.46 19.50 -16.34
CA GLN A 135 -6.08 20.44 -17.29
C GLN A 135 -7.53 20.78 -16.92
N VAL A 136 -8.30 19.80 -16.45
CA VAL A 136 -9.67 20.02 -15.98
C VAL A 136 -9.67 20.90 -14.72
N ILE A 137 -8.78 20.64 -13.76
CA ILE A 137 -8.57 21.47 -12.55
C ILE A 137 -8.27 22.92 -12.95
N ASP A 138 -7.31 23.13 -13.85
CA ASP A 138 -6.90 24.47 -14.30
C ASP A 138 -8.01 25.22 -15.03
N LYS A 139 -8.75 24.52 -15.91
CA LYS A 139 -9.89 25.09 -16.63
C LYS A 139 -11.00 25.48 -15.63
N SER A 140 -11.38 24.56 -14.75
CA SER A 140 -12.40 24.80 -13.73
C SER A 140 -12.01 25.96 -12.80
N MET A 141 -10.76 26.02 -12.31
CA MET A 141 -10.30 27.08 -11.42
C MET A 141 -10.37 28.47 -12.07
N LYS A 142 -10.00 28.58 -13.37
CA LYS A 142 -10.14 29.84 -14.13
C LYS A 142 -11.60 30.25 -14.29
N ASN A 143 -12.46 29.30 -14.65
CA ASN A 143 -13.89 29.56 -14.83
C ASN A 143 -14.57 29.98 -13.53
N PHE A 144 -14.32 29.25 -12.43
CA PHE A 144 -14.85 29.60 -11.10
C PHE A 144 -14.37 30.99 -10.66
N LYS A 145 -13.09 31.32 -10.85
CA LYS A 145 -12.55 32.63 -10.48
C LYS A 145 -13.21 33.78 -11.25
N ALA A 146 -13.47 33.60 -12.55
CA ALA A 146 -14.19 34.57 -13.36
C ALA A 146 -15.65 34.73 -12.89
N PHE A 147 -16.35 33.60 -12.67
CA PHE A 147 -17.74 33.57 -12.20
C PHE A 147 -17.90 34.23 -10.83
N PHE A 148 -17.11 33.84 -9.82
CA PHE A 148 -17.20 34.40 -8.47
C PHE A 148 -16.86 35.89 -8.45
N ARG A 149 -15.89 36.33 -9.26
CA ARG A 149 -15.55 37.76 -9.37
C ARG A 149 -16.71 38.56 -9.96
N TRP A 150 -17.32 38.06 -11.03
CA TRP A 150 -18.52 38.69 -11.63
C TRP A 150 -19.67 38.73 -10.63
N LEU A 151 -20.03 37.59 -10.05
CA LEU A 151 -21.17 37.47 -9.16
C LEU A 151 -21.01 38.34 -7.91
N TYR A 152 -19.79 38.46 -7.38
CA TYR A 152 -19.49 39.37 -6.27
C TYR A 152 -19.75 40.83 -6.64
N VAL A 153 -19.31 41.27 -7.82
CA VAL A 153 -19.58 42.64 -8.31
C VAL A 153 -21.06 42.87 -8.57
N ALA A 154 -21.76 41.88 -9.14
CA ALA A 154 -23.20 41.95 -9.37
C ALA A 154 -23.97 42.13 -8.05
N MET A 155 -23.65 41.31 -7.04
CA MET A 155 -24.28 41.41 -5.72
C MET A 155 -24.01 42.76 -5.03
N LEU A 156 -22.78 43.29 -5.09
CA LEU A 156 -22.48 44.61 -4.53
C LEU A 156 -23.30 45.73 -5.18
N ARG A 157 -23.48 45.68 -6.50
CA ARG A 157 -24.31 46.65 -7.23
C ARG A 157 -25.79 46.55 -6.82
N MET A 158 -26.28 45.33 -6.59
CA MET A 158 -27.66 45.09 -6.15
C MET A 158 -27.90 45.54 -4.69
N CYS A 159 -26.86 45.59 -3.86
CA CYS A 159 -26.93 46.12 -2.49
C CYS A 159 -26.70 47.64 -2.39
N GLU A 160 -26.49 48.33 -3.51
CA GLU A 160 -26.05 49.73 -3.56
C GLU A 160 -24.76 50.01 -2.74
N GLU A 161 -23.94 48.97 -2.50
CA GLU A 161 -22.69 49.08 -1.78
C GLU A 161 -21.57 49.58 -2.71
N HIS A 162 -20.57 50.28 -2.14
CA HIS A 162 -19.46 50.81 -2.93
C HIS A 162 -18.62 49.68 -3.53
N VAL A 163 -18.67 49.56 -4.87
CA VAL A 163 -17.83 48.61 -5.62
C VAL A 163 -16.39 49.14 -5.69
N PRO A 164 -15.38 48.40 -5.17
CA PRO A 164 -14.00 48.81 -5.28
C PRO A 164 -13.57 48.96 -6.76
N PRO A 165 -12.86 50.04 -7.14
CA PRO A 165 -12.48 50.30 -8.53
C PRO A 165 -11.56 49.23 -9.14
N GLU A 166 -10.88 48.44 -8.30
CA GLU A 166 -10.04 47.29 -8.67
C GLU A 166 -10.87 46.10 -9.20
N LEU A 167 -12.08 45.91 -8.67
CA LEU A 167 -12.98 44.83 -9.07
C LEU A 167 -13.79 45.16 -10.32
N ASN A 168 -13.98 46.46 -10.61
CA ASN A 168 -14.78 46.94 -11.74
C ASN A 168 -14.08 46.78 -13.11
N LYS A 169 -12.81 46.34 -13.13
CA LYS A 169 -12.05 46.04 -14.36
C LYS A 169 -12.34 44.61 -14.82
N MET A 170 -13.54 44.36 -15.31
CA MET A 170 -13.89 43.10 -15.97
C MET A 170 -13.70 43.26 -17.48
N THR A 171 -12.88 42.41 -18.10
CA THR A 171 -12.61 42.47 -19.54
C THR A 171 -13.72 41.76 -20.33
N GLN A 172 -13.84 42.05 -21.63
CA GLN A 172 -14.77 41.35 -22.51
C GLN A 172 -14.50 39.83 -22.57
N LYS A 173 -13.23 39.43 -22.39
CA LYS A 173 -12.81 38.03 -22.24
C LYS A 173 -13.35 37.38 -20.98
N ASP A 174 -13.34 38.11 -19.86
CA ASP A 174 -13.88 37.61 -18.59
C ASP A 174 -15.39 37.38 -18.68
N ILE A 175 -16.11 38.27 -19.38
CA ILE A 175 -17.55 38.12 -19.64
C ILE A 175 -17.82 36.87 -20.49
N ALA A 176 -17.02 36.64 -21.54
CA ALA A 176 -17.12 35.41 -22.33
C ALA A 176 -16.85 34.16 -21.48
N PHE A 177 -15.86 34.17 -20.59
CA PHE A 177 -15.61 33.05 -19.67
C PHE A 177 -16.79 32.78 -18.72
N VAL A 178 -17.47 33.84 -18.25
CA VAL A 178 -18.67 33.68 -17.41
C VAL A 178 -19.82 33.09 -18.22
N ALA A 179 -20.04 33.56 -19.45
CA ALA A 179 -21.07 33.02 -20.33
C ALA A 179 -20.80 31.54 -20.69
N ASP A 180 -19.55 31.21 -21.02
CA ASP A 180 -19.12 29.82 -21.28
C ASP A 180 -19.32 28.96 -20.03
N PHE A 181 -18.98 29.47 -18.83
CA PHE A 181 -19.19 28.76 -17.58
C PHE A 181 -20.68 28.49 -17.32
N LEU A 182 -21.54 29.50 -17.50
CA LEU A 182 -23.00 29.34 -17.34
C LEU A 182 -23.55 28.30 -18.31
N ALA A 183 -23.18 28.38 -19.59
CA ALA A 183 -23.60 27.41 -20.59
C ALA A 183 -23.06 25.99 -20.34
N GLU A 184 -21.85 25.87 -19.79
CA GLU A 184 -21.15 24.59 -19.61
C GLU A 184 -21.52 23.86 -18.30
N HIS A 185 -21.98 24.60 -17.28
CA HIS A 185 -22.26 24.07 -15.93
C HIS A 185 -23.72 24.16 -15.49
N PHE A 186 -24.52 25.04 -16.10
CA PHE A 186 -25.94 25.25 -15.75
C PHE A 186 -26.92 24.80 -16.84
N SER A 187 -26.43 24.21 -17.93
CA SER A 187 -27.31 23.51 -18.88
C SER A 187 -27.96 22.32 -18.17
N GLU A 188 -29.29 22.29 -18.13
CA GLU A 188 -30.04 21.18 -17.55
C GLU A 188 -29.69 19.87 -18.27
N ASN A 189 -29.38 18.84 -17.49
CA ASN A 189 -29.14 17.50 -18.01
C ASN A 189 -30.12 16.53 -17.33
N GLU A 190 -31.23 16.26 -18.01
CA GLU A 190 -32.31 15.38 -17.53
C GLU A 190 -31.80 13.97 -17.18
N GLU A 191 -30.81 13.45 -17.91
CA GLU A 191 -30.21 12.12 -17.65
C GLU A 191 -29.41 12.08 -16.32
N LEU A 192 -28.91 13.23 -15.88
CA LEU A 192 -28.15 13.40 -14.63
C LEU A 192 -29.09 13.41 -13.41
N PHE A 193 -30.29 13.95 -13.59
CA PHE A 193 -31.33 13.95 -12.56
C PHE A 193 -31.84 12.52 -12.30
N ASP A 194 -32.14 11.77 -13.36
CA ASP A 194 -32.63 10.38 -13.24
C ASP A 194 -31.59 9.44 -12.60
N ARG A 195 -30.29 9.68 -12.81
CA ARG A 195 -29.21 8.85 -12.27
C ARG A 195 -28.76 9.23 -10.86
N LYS A 196 -28.66 10.53 -10.55
CA LYS A 196 -28.00 11.03 -9.31
C LYS A 196 -28.84 12.04 -8.53
N GLY A 197 -30.08 12.31 -8.93
CA GLY A 197 -30.98 13.26 -8.27
C GLY A 197 -30.49 14.72 -8.31
N LYS A 198 -29.58 15.04 -9.24
CA LYS A 198 -28.97 16.36 -9.41
C LYS A 198 -29.15 16.85 -10.85
N TYR A 199 -29.66 18.07 -11.03
CA TYR A 199 -29.86 18.67 -12.35
C TYR A 199 -28.58 19.22 -12.98
N PHE A 200 -27.57 19.51 -12.15
CA PHE A 200 -26.36 20.20 -12.59
C PHE A 200 -25.11 19.40 -12.22
N ASN A 201 -24.14 19.40 -13.13
CA ASN A 201 -22.78 18.95 -12.86
C ASN A 201 -21.86 20.16 -12.86
N VAL A 202 -22.04 21.01 -11.84
CA VAL A 202 -21.24 22.24 -11.66
C VAL A 202 -19.76 21.91 -11.50
N GLU A 203 -19.43 20.66 -11.20
CA GLU A 203 -18.06 20.26 -10.97
C GLU A 203 -17.61 19.03 -11.78
N ARG A 204 -16.42 19.17 -12.40
CA ARG A 204 -15.87 18.21 -13.35
C ARG A 204 -14.65 17.44 -12.84
N VAL A 205 -14.10 17.84 -11.70
CA VAL A 205 -12.92 17.20 -11.10
C VAL A 205 -13.33 15.95 -10.32
N GLY A 206 -14.49 15.96 -9.68
CA GLY A 206 -15.03 14.88 -8.87
C GLY A 206 -15.30 13.59 -9.61
N GLN A 207 -15.83 13.67 -10.84
CA GLN A 207 -16.03 12.49 -11.69
C GLN A 207 -14.74 11.71 -11.96
N TYR A 208 -13.56 12.32 -11.84
CA TYR A 208 -12.28 11.61 -11.96
C TYR A 208 -11.88 10.90 -10.67
N LEU A 209 -12.19 11.49 -9.51
CA LEU A 209 -11.74 11.05 -8.19
C LEU A 209 -12.66 10.02 -7.55
N LYS A 210 -13.94 9.99 -7.97
CA LYS A 210 -14.92 9.04 -7.49
C LYS A 210 -14.55 7.61 -7.87
N ASP A 211 -14.71 6.73 -6.91
CA ASP A 211 -14.52 5.30 -7.11
C ASP A 211 -15.82 4.64 -7.57
N GLU A 212 -16.26 5.04 -8.76
CA GLU A 212 -17.42 4.49 -9.44
C GLU A 212 -16.95 3.85 -10.75
N ASP A 213 -17.50 2.67 -11.08
CA ASP A 213 -17.20 1.96 -12.34
C ASP A 213 -17.97 2.57 -13.54
N GLU A 214 -18.76 3.61 -13.29
CA GLU A 214 -19.48 4.37 -14.32
C GLU A 214 -18.52 5.22 -15.17
N ASP A 215 -18.93 5.46 -16.41
CA ASP A 215 -18.25 6.43 -17.28
C ASP A 215 -18.42 7.86 -16.75
N LEU A 216 -17.46 8.72 -17.11
CA LEU A 216 -17.50 10.14 -16.82
C LEU A 216 -18.80 10.76 -17.36
N VAL A 217 -19.49 11.49 -16.50
CA VAL A 217 -20.73 12.20 -16.84
C VAL A 217 -20.48 13.29 -17.89
N SER A 218 -19.33 13.94 -17.80
CA SER A 218 -18.94 15.04 -18.69
C SER A 218 -17.45 14.92 -19.08
N PRO A 219 -17.11 14.03 -20.03
CA PRO A 219 -15.74 13.87 -20.50
C PRO A 219 -15.25 15.18 -21.16
N PRO A 220 -13.94 15.46 -21.13
CA PRO A 220 -13.38 16.63 -21.79
C PRO A 220 -13.60 16.54 -23.29
N ASN A 221 -13.98 17.65 -23.91
CA ASN A 221 -14.22 17.69 -25.34
C ASN A 221 -12.91 17.50 -26.12
N THR A 222 -12.76 16.33 -26.73
CA THR A 222 -11.63 15.96 -27.59
C THR A 222 -11.79 16.47 -29.03
N LYS A 223 -12.97 16.99 -29.38
CA LYS A 223 -13.26 17.51 -30.73
C LYS A 223 -12.44 18.78 -30.97
N GLY A 224 -11.41 18.66 -31.82
CA GLY A 224 -10.52 19.77 -32.17
C GLY A 224 -9.04 19.48 -31.92
N ASN A 225 -8.72 18.45 -31.13
CA ASN A 225 -7.34 18.05 -30.92
C ASN A 225 -6.75 17.45 -32.21
N GLN A 226 -5.78 18.14 -32.82
CA GLN A 226 -5.15 17.74 -34.07
C GLN A 226 -4.41 16.41 -33.95
N TRP A 227 -3.79 16.13 -32.80
CA TRP A 227 -3.10 14.87 -32.53
C TRP A 227 -4.08 13.70 -32.51
N LEU A 228 -5.22 13.85 -31.82
CA LEU A 228 -6.23 12.78 -31.77
C LEU A 228 -6.86 12.51 -33.13
N LYS A 229 -7.10 13.55 -33.95
CA LYS A 229 -7.58 13.38 -35.33
C LYS A 229 -6.56 12.60 -36.17
N PHE A 230 -5.29 13.01 -36.11
CA PHE A 230 -4.21 12.33 -36.83
C PHE A 230 -4.04 10.87 -36.38
N LEU A 231 -4.12 10.61 -35.07
CA LEU A 231 -4.06 9.26 -34.51
C LEU A 231 -5.26 8.42 -34.95
N GLN A 232 -6.46 9.00 -35.06
CA GLN A 232 -7.66 8.33 -35.55
C GLN A 232 -7.63 8.04 -37.05
N GLU A 233 -6.91 8.84 -37.83
CA GLU A 233 -6.79 8.66 -39.29
C GLU A 233 -5.64 7.70 -39.66
N SER A 234 -4.62 7.59 -38.81
CA SER A 234 -3.48 6.69 -39.02
C SER A 234 -3.81 5.23 -38.69
N THR A 235 -3.35 4.29 -39.53
CA THR A 235 -3.45 2.85 -39.30
C THR A 235 -2.35 2.35 -38.36
N HIS A 236 -1.10 2.69 -38.65
CA HIS A 236 0.07 2.17 -37.93
C HIS A 236 0.26 2.78 -36.54
N LEU A 237 -0.16 4.03 -36.32
CA LEU A 237 0.01 4.66 -35.01
C LEU A 237 -0.97 4.12 -33.97
N LYS A 238 -2.16 3.70 -34.38
CA LYS A 238 -3.14 3.08 -33.46
C LYS A 238 -2.63 1.77 -32.86
N GLU A 239 -1.88 1.01 -33.64
CA GLU A 239 -1.34 -0.30 -33.26
C GLU A 239 0.10 -0.19 -32.71
N SER A 240 0.65 1.02 -32.61
CA SER A 240 2.03 1.20 -32.16
C SER A 240 2.18 0.84 -30.68
N PRO A 241 3.09 -0.07 -30.31
CA PRO A 241 3.34 -0.45 -28.92
C PRO A 241 4.03 0.67 -28.11
N LEU A 242 4.46 1.75 -28.78
CA LEU A 242 5.14 2.87 -28.15
C LEU A 242 4.19 3.97 -27.65
N LEU A 243 2.91 3.93 -28.08
CA LEU A 243 1.93 4.91 -27.67
C LEU A 243 1.09 4.38 -26.51
N PHE A 244 0.82 5.25 -25.54
CA PHE A 244 -0.05 4.91 -24.44
C PHE A 244 -1.52 5.01 -24.87
N PRO A 245 -2.35 4.00 -24.59
CA PRO A 245 -3.78 4.07 -24.87
C PRO A 245 -4.44 5.15 -24.02
N SER A 246 -5.37 5.90 -24.61
CA SER A 246 -6.15 6.93 -23.91
C SER A 246 -7.53 6.41 -23.53
N PHE A 247 -7.95 6.72 -22.31
CA PHE A 247 -9.26 6.34 -21.77
C PHE A 247 -10.10 7.60 -21.49
N PRO A 248 -10.70 8.22 -22.52
CA PRO A 248 -11.35 9.52 -22.39
C PRO A 248 -12.60 9.47 -21.49
N GLN A 249 -13.35 8.37 -21.52
CA GLN A 249 -14.62 8.23 -20.78
C GLN A 249 -14.47 7.63 -19.38
N LYS A 250 -13.28 7.15 -19.01
CA LYS A 250 -13.08 6.46 -17.72
C LYS A 250 -12.60 7.41 -16.64
N SER A 251 -12.85 7.07 -15.38
CA SER A 251 -12.35 7.80 -14.22
C SER A 251 -10.84 7.59 -14.03
N LEU A 252 -10.20 8.45 -13.23
CA LEU A 252 -8.80 8.24 -12.84
C LEU A 252 -8.65 6.97 -12.01
N HIS A 253 -9.64 6.67 -11.16
CA HIS A 253 -9.64 5.49 -10.31
C HIS A 253 -9.70 4.19 -11.13
N PHE A 254 -10.50 4.15 -12.19
CA PHE A 254 -10.56 3.00 -13.10
C PHE A 254 -9.17 2.70 -13.71
N VAL A 255 -8.51 3.74 -14.24
CA VAL A 255 -7.17 3.59 -14.85
C VAL A 255 -6.13 3.19 -13.80
N LYS A 256 -6.26 3.69 -12.56
CA LYS A 256 -5.42 3.28 -11.42
C LYS A 256 -5.57 1.77 -11.13
N ARG A 257 -6.80 1.25 -10.99
CA ARG A 257 -7.04 -0.18 -10.74
C ARG A 257 -6.48 -1.05 -11.85
N MET A 258 -6.68 -0.64 -13.10
CA MET A 258 -6.13 -1.34 -14.27
C MET A 258 -4.59 -1.40 -14.19
N MET A 259 -3.94 -0.28 -13.88
CA MET A 259 -2.49 -0.21 -13.70
C MET A 259 -2.01 -1.10 -12.55
N GLU A 260 -2.65 -1.04 -11.38
CA GLU A 260 -2.30 -1.87 -10.22
C GLU A 260 -2.43 -3.36 -10.53
N ASN A 261 -3.51 -3.78 -11.19
CA ASN A 261 -3.72 -5.18 -11.55
C ASN A 261 -2.60 -5.73 -12.46
N VAL A 262 -2.21 -4.96 -13.49
CA VAL A 262 -1.14 -5.38 -14.41
C VAL A 262 0.21 -5.44 -13.68
N ILE A 263 0.51 -4.47 -12.82
CA ILE A 263 1.74 -4.47 -12.02
C ILE A 263 1.76 -5.65 -11.04
N VAL A 264 0.66 -5.93 -10.34
CA VAL A 264 0.55 -7.05 -9.40
C VAL A 264 0.79 -8.38 -10.12
N GLN A 265 0.23 -8.57 -11.31
CA GLN A 265 0.49 -9.75 -12.12
C GLN A 265 1.99 -9.91 -12.45
N CYS A 266 2.66 -8.82 -12.84
CA CYS A 266 4.11 -8.84 -13.12
C CYS A 266 4.94 -9.20 -11.87
N LEU A 267 4.49 -8.81 -10.68
CA LEU A 267 5.19 -9.06 -9.41
C LEU A 267 4.93 -10.47 -8.85
N GLN A 268 3.81 -11.09 -9.19
CA GLN A 268 3.45 -12.43 -8.71
C GLN A 268 4.25 -13.53 -9.40
N GLU A 269 4.50 -13.39 -10.70
CA GLU A 269 5.16 -14.43 -11.51
C GLU A 269 6.56 -14.82 -10.98
N PRO A 270 7.45 -13.87 -10.61
CA PRO A 270 8.73 -14.23 -10.00
C PRO A 270 8.59 -15.00 -8.69
N ALA A 271 7.62 -14.65 -7.84
CA ALA A 271 7.40 -15.34 -6.58
C ALA A 271 6.97 -16.80 -6.81
N GLU A 272 6.11 -17.05 -7.80
CA GLU A 272 5.71 -18.41 -8.17
C GLU A 272 6.86 -19.21 -8.78
N VAL A 273 7.62 -18.63 -9.70
CA VAL A 273 8.74 -19.30 -10.36
C VAL A 273 9.85 -19.64 -9.36
N ILE A 274 10.22 -18.69 -8.50
CA ILE A 274 11.18 -18.92 -7.42
C ILE A 274 10.62 -19.96 -6.44
N GLY A 275 9.35 -19.88 -6.08
CA GLY A 275 8.69 -20.85 -5.19
C GLY A 275 8.75 -22.28 -5.75
N ARG A 276 8.49 -22.47 -7.06
CA ARG A 276 8.61 -23.78 -7.74
C ARG A 276 10.05 -24.25 -7.88
N SER A 277 11.02 -23.34 -7.89
CA SER A 277 12.44 -23.67 -7.93
C SER A 277 12.97 -24.25 -6.62
N VAL A 278 12.36 -23.87 -5.48
CA VAL A 278 12.74 -24.36 -4.15
C VAL A 278 12.14 -25.76 -3.95
N LYS A 279 12.99 -26.79 -4.03
CA LYS A 279 12.61 -28.17 -3.77
C LYS A 279 13.05 -28.58 -2.37
N GLN A 280 12.27 -29.46 -1.74
CA GLN A 280 12.66 -30.09 -0.49
C GLN A 280 13.93 -30.91 -0.71
N ALA A 281 15.06 -30.44 -0.19
CA ALA A 281 16.34 -31.14 -0.28
C ALA A 281 16.46 -32.23 0.79
N VAL A 282 15.99 -31.95 2.02
CA VAL A 282 16.15 -32.83 3.18
C VAL A 282 14.91 -32.75 4.07
N PHE A 283 14.45 -33.89 4.58
CA PHE A 283 13.38 -34.00 5.57
C PHE A 283 13.86 -34.82 6.77
N LEU A 284 13.81 -34.24 7.96
CA LEU A 284 14.29 -34.85 9.21
C LEU A 284 13.18 -34.81 10.27
N PRO A 285 12.43 -35.90 10.44
CA PRO A 285 11.42 -35.99 11.49
C PRO A 285 12.08 -36.08 12.87
N LEU A 286 11.96 -35.02 13.67
CA LEU A 286 12.55 -34.93 15.02
C LEU A 286 11.76 -35.75 16.04
N TYR A 287 10.63 -35.25 16.55
CA TYR A 287 9.83 -35.95 17.56
C TYR A 287 8.33 -35.66 17.38
N THR A 288 7.49 -36.42 18.07
CA THR A 288 6.04 -36.16 18.15
C THR A 288 5.75 -35.48 19.47
N VAL A 289 4.93 -34.44 19.41
CA VAL A 289 4.55 -33.67 20.58
C VAL A 289 3.30 -34.32 21.21
N PRO A 290 3.30 -34.63 22.53
CA PRO A 290 2.14 -35.21 23.21
C PRO A 290 0.97 -34.23 23.32
N GLU A 291 -0.26 -34.74 23.25
CA GLU A 291 -1.51 -33.95 23.33
C GLU A 291 -1.63 -33.15 24.65
N SER A 292 -0.99 -33.60 25.73
CA SER A 292 -0.97 -32.94 27.05
C SER A 292 -0.28 -31.56 27.05
N SER A 293 0.51 -31.26 26.02
CA SER A 293 1.29 -30.02 25.89
C SER A 293 0.64 -28.95 25.01
N GLU A 294 -0.61 -29.15 24.58
CA GLU A 294 -1.37 -28.17 23.77
C GLU A 294 -2.07 -27.10 24.62
N ASN A 295 -2.25 -27.31 25.93
CA ASN A 295 -3.04 -26.45 26.81
C ASN A 295 -2.33 -25.18 27.31
N ASN A 296 -1.01 -25.05 27.09
CA ASN A 296 -0.25 -23.85 27.45
C ASN A 296 0.16 -23.09 26.18
N PRO A 297 0.03 -21.74 26.15
CA PRO A 297 0.45 -20.96 24.99
C PRO A 297 1.98 -21.08 24.82
N ARG A 298 2.41 -21.76 23.75
CA ARG A 298 3.82 -21.92 23.36
C ARG A 298 4.38 -20.60 22.82
N LEU A 299 4.51 -19.61 23.70
CA LEU A 299 4.90 -18.26 23.30
C LEU A 299 6.37 -18.20 22.87
N PHE A 300 7.24 -19.04 23.44
CA PHE A 300 8.60 -19.31 22.95
C PHE A 300 9.08 -20.66 23.52
N GLU A 301 8.99 -21.73 22.75
CA GLU A 301 9.52 -23.04 23.17
C GLU A 301 10.34 -23.66 22.03
N LEU A 302 11.34 -24.44 22.42
CA LEU A 302 12.14 -25.28 21.53
C LEU A 302 11.25 -26.03 20.51
N PRO A 303 11.71 -26.24 19.27
CA PRO A 303 13.09 -26.11 18.79
C PRO A 303 13.53 -24.68 18.42
N SER A 304 14.81 -24.37 18.63
CA SER A 304 15.45 -23.11 18.18
C SER A 304 16.34 -23.34 16.96
N LEU A 305 16.12 -22.57 15.90
CA LEU A 305 16.92 -22.55 14.67
C LEU A 305 17.93 -21.40 14.69
N TRP A 306 19.17 -21.67 14.30
CA TRP A 306 20.24 -20.69 14.16
C TRP A 306 21.02 -20.91 12.86
N ASN A 307 21.37 -19.81 12.18
CA ASN A 307 22.21 -19.84 10.99
C ASN A 307 23.57 -19.22 11.31
N ASP A 308 24.58 -20.08 11.49
CA ASP A 308 25.96 -19.66 11.63
C ASP A 308 26.52 -19.27 10.25
N LYS A 309 26.58 -17.96 10.02
CA LYS A 309 27.05 -17.38 8.76
C LYS A 309 28.54 -17.61 8.52
N LYS A 310 29.35 -17.69 9.59
CA LYS A 310 30.81 -17.83 9.49
C LYS A 310 31.17 -19.25 9.06
N ALA A 311 30.59 -20.24 9.72
CA ALA A 311 30.84 -21.65 9.41
C ALA A 311 29.97 -22.18 8.24
N LYS A 312 28.97 -21.41 7.81
CA LYS A 312 27.97 -21.77 6.79
C LYS A 312 27.20 -23.03 7.19
N MET A 313 26.57 -22.97 8.36
CA MET A 313 25.83 -24.09 8.95
C MET A 313 24.50 -23.66 9.56
N HIS A 314 23.53 -24.56 9.45
CA HIS A 314 22.27 -24.51 10.18
C HIS A 314 22.40 -25.36 11.45
N ASN A 315 22.20 -24.73 12.60
CA ASN A 315 22.15 -25.38 13.89
C ASN A 315 20.70 -25.38 14.40
N VAL A 316 20.24 -26.51 14.91
CA VAL A 316 18.92 -26.66 15.52
C VAL A 316 19.11 -27.25 16.90
N VAL A 317 18.58 -26.56 17.90
CA VAL A 317 18.59 -27.03 19.28
C VAL A 317 17.17 -27.40 19.68
N PHE A 318 17.00 -28.57 20.27
CA PHE A 318 15.69 -29.07 20.68
C PHE A 318 15.80 -30.05 21.85
N CYS A 319 14.67 -30.28 22.53
CA CYS A 319 14.57 -31.21 23.65
C CYS A 319 13.48 -32.24 23.41
N MET A 320 13.65 -33.43 23.99
CA MET A 320 12.64 -34.50 23.99
C MET A 320 12.29 -34.86 25.43
N PRO A 321 11.49 -34.02 26.12
CA PRO A 321 11.31 -34.11 27.57
C PRO A 321 10.71 -35.44 28.03
N GLU A 322 9.81 -36.05 27.25
CA GLU A 322 9.19 -37.34 27.57
C GLU A 322 10.15 -38.53 27.44
N ILE A 323 11.18 -38.40 26.61
CA ILE A 323 12.11 -39.48 26.31
C ILE A 323 13.36 -39.36 27.18
N SER A 324 13.85 -38.14 27.38
CA SER A 324 15.01 -37.83 28.21
C SER A 324 14.94 -36.35 28.64
N PRO A 325 14.38 -36.04 29.83
CA PRO A 325 14.19 -34.67 30.29
C PRO A 325 15.50 -33.92 30.52
N CYS A 326 16.59 -34.66 30.70
CA CYS A 326 17.93 -34.15 31.01
C CYS A 326 18.84 -34.06 29.80
N LYS A 327 18.31 -34.19 28.57
CA LYS A 327 19.13 -34.11 27.36
C LYS A 327 18.69 -32.98 26.46
N LEU A 328 19.67 -32.20 26.05
CA LEU A 328 19.56 -31.17 25.02
C LEU A 328 20.17 -31.71 23.72
N TYR A 329 19.46 -31.65 22.62
CA TYR A 329 19.93 -32.13 21.33
C TYR A 329 20.36 -30.99 20.44
N LEU A 330 21.50 -31.15 19.78
CA LEU A 330 22.04 -30.22 18.80
C LEU A 330 22.17 -30.94 17.45
N LEU A 331 21.41 -30.47 16.45
CA LEU A 331 21.49 -30.91 15.06
C LEU A 331 22.21 -29.83 14.25
N ARG A 332 23.20 -30.23 13.45
CA ARG A 332 24.03 -29.36 12.62
C ARG A 332 24.03 -29.87 11.19
N LYS A 333 23.76 -28.98 10.24
CA LYS A 333 23.79 -29.25 8.81
C LYS A 333 24.50 -28.12 8.07
N GLY A 334 25.20 -28.45 6.99
CA GLY A 334 25.77 -27.44 6.10
C GLY A 334 24.64 -26.63 5.43
N THR A 335 24.91 -25.37 5.09
CA THR A 335 23.98 -24.59 4.25
C THR A 335 23.88 -25.15 2.83
N ASP A 336 24.92 -25.86 2.36
CA ASP A 336 24.86 -26.72 1.19
C ASP A 336 24.42 -28.14 1.61
N PRO A 337 23.28 -28.66 1.10
CA PRO A 337 22.80 -30.00 1.42
C PRO A 337 23.79 -31.12 1.14
N ASN A 338 24.71 -30.94 0.18
CA ASN A 338 25.69 -31.96 -0.20
C ASN A 338 26.95 -31.95 0.67
N ARG A 339 27.13 -30.91 1.49
CA ARG A 339 28.30 -30.79 2.37
C ARG A 339 28.14 -31.70 3.58
N HIS A 340 28.98 -32.73 3.66
CA HIS A 340 29.06 -33.58 4.85
C HIS A 340 29.58 -32.79 6.05
N ILE A 341 28.88 -32.89 7.19
CA ILE A 341 29.28 -32.27 8.46
C ILE A 341 29.48 -33.38 9.48
N PRO A 342 30.71 -33.56 10.03
CA PRO A 342 30.94 -34.51 11.12
C PRO A 342 30.19 -34.04 12.37
N ASN A 343 29.80 -34.98 13.24
CA ASN A 343 28.99 -34.70 14.43
C ASN A 343 27.71 -33.92 14.09
N SER A 344 27.02 -34.35 13.04
CA SER A 344 25.77 -33.72 12.58
C SER A 344 24.67 -33.75 13.63
N VAL A 345 24.73 -34.70 14.57
CA VAL A 345 23.78 -34.87 15.66
C VAL A 345 24.54 -35.15 16.93
N MET A 346 24.24 -34.40 17.99
CA MET A 346 24.81 -34.60 19.32
C MET A 346 23.72 -34.45 20.38
N SER A 347 23.93 -35.13 21.52
CA SER A 347 23.17 -34.87 22.74
C SER A 347 24.09 -34.40 23.86
N ILE A 348 23.64 -33.39 24.59
CA ILE A 348 24.30 -32.80 25.76
C ILE A 348 23.50 -33.26 26.97
N ASP A 349 24.16 -33.95 27.89
CA ASP A 349 23.58 -34.42 29.13
C ASP A 349 23.78 -33.38 30.23
N LEU A 350 22.66 -33.04 30.86
CA LEU A 350 22.47 -31.91 31.75
C LEU A 350 22.50 -32.34 33.23
N SER A 351 22.92 -33.57 33.52
CA SER A 351 22.89 -34.17 34.86
C SER A 351 24.03 -33.78 35.80
N HIS A 352 25.03 -33.02 35.35
CA HIS A 352 26.24 -32.73 36.13
C HIS A 352 26.47 -31.23 36.31
N HIS A 353 26.49 -30.77 37.56
CA HIS A 353 26.95 -29.44 37.96
C HIS A 353 28.29 -29.59 38.70
N LEU A 354 29.33 -28.86 38.28
CA LEU A 354 30.55 -28.70 39.07
C LEU A 354 30.53 -27.28 39.62
N ASP A 355 30.16 -27.11 40.88
CA ASP A 355 30.44 -25.87 41.58
C ASP A 355 31.96 -25.74 41.72
N ASN A 356 32.58 -24.86 40.91
CA ASN A 356 33.91 -24.35 41.21
C ASN A 356 33.76 -23.20 42.21
N ALA A 357 33.53 -23.53 43.47
CA ALA A 357 33.70 -22.64 44.60
C ALA A 357 34.20 -23.42 45.81
N ASP A 358 35.27 -22.91 46.41
CA ASP A 358 35.97 -23.38 47.61
C ASP A 358 35.06 -23.88 48.74
N ASP A 359 34.77 -25.18 48.81
CA ASP A 359 34.24 -25.79 50.02
C ASP A 359 34.83 -27.19 50.25
N ASP A 360 35.54 -27.33 51.37
CA ASP A 360 36.33 -28.48 51.83
C ASP A 360 35.52 -29.77 52.13
N ASN A 361 34.36 -29.96 51.52
CA ASN A 361 33.49 -31.13 51.76
C ASN A 361 33.27 -31.95 50.48
N ALA A 362 34.29 -32.68 50.07
CA ALA A 362 34.28 -33.64 48.96
C ALA A 362 33.37 -34.89 49.17
N ALA A 363 32.36 -34.84 50.05
CA ALA A 363 31.57 -36.00 50.47
C ALA A 363 30.06 -35.94 50.13
N ALA A 364 29.57 -34.89 49.46
CA ALA A 364 28.17 -34.80 49.05
C ALA A 364 28.00 -34.22 47.63
N GLN A 365 28.54 -34.90 46.61
CA GLN A 365 28.13 -34.66 45.23
C GLN A 365 26.73 -35.25 45.02
N THR A 366 25.70 -34.49 45.36
CA THR A 366 24.32 -34.82 44.97
C THR A 366 24.20 -34.63 43.46
N ASN A 367 23.97 -35.72 42.71
CA ASN A 367 23.63 -35.68 41.29
C ASN A 367 22.30 -34.95 41.12
N TYR A 368 22.33 -33.62 40.96
CA TYR A 368 21.14 -32.85 40.64
C TYR A 368 20.74 -33.12 39.19
N VAL A 369 19.59 -33.78 39.03
CA VAL A 369 18.98 -34.04 37.74
C VAL A 369 18.28 -32.76 37.29
N TYR A 370 18.85 -32.05 36.31
CA TYR A 370 18.23 -30.87 35.71
C TYR A 370 17.41 -31.26 34.48
N SER A 371 16.26 -30.60 34.32
CA SER A 371 15.45 -30.62 33.12
C SER A 371 15.67 -29.34 32.31
N CYS A 372 15.75 -29.45 30.99
CA CYS A 372 15.85 -28.28 30.11
C CYS A 372 14.46 -27.68 29.88
N LEU A 373 14.29 -26.39 30.19
CA LEU A 373 13.08 -25.64 29.89
C LEU A 373 13.14 -24.94 28.53
N ASP A 374 14.25 -24.25 28.23
CA ASP A 374 14.46 -23.58 26.94
C ASP A 374 15.96 -23.47 26.64
N ALA A 375 16.30 -23.33 25.36
CA ALA A 375 17.68 -23.09 24.93
C ALA A 375 17.74 -22.22 23.67
N ARG A 376 18.62 -21.21 23.69
CA ARG A 376 18.79 -20.23 22.62
C ARG A 376 20.26 -19.92 22.38
N PHE A 377 20.62 -19.73 21.12
CA PHE A 377 21.96 -19.30 20.74
C PHE A 377 22.19 -17.86 21.21
N TYR A 378 23.27 -17.65 21.97
CA TYR A 378 23.73 -16.31 22.34
C TYR A 378 24.58 -15.73 21.19
N ASP A 379 25.50 -16.55 20.67
CA ASP A 379 26.31 -16.27 19.49
C ASP A 379 26.67 -17.59 18.76
N ASP A 380 27.64 -17.53 17.84
CA ASP A 380 28.08 -18.69 17.04
C ASP A 380 28.79 -19.78 17.89
N GLU A 381 29.21 -19.46 19.11
CA GLU A 381 30.04 -20.29 19.99
C GLU A 381 29.37 -20.66 21.31
N MET A 382 28.30 -19.95 21.72
CA MET A 382 27.69 -20.04 23.04
C MET A 382 26.17 -20.24 22.95
N LEU A 383 25.66 -21.17 23.77
CA LEU A 383 24.25 -21.50 23.91
C LEU A 383 23.77 -21.16 25.32
N THR A 384 22.77 -20.29 25.43
CA THR A 384 22.10 -19.99 26.70
C THR A 384 21.00 -21.01 26.95
N VAL A 385 21.03 -21.67 28.11
CA VAL A 385 20.06 -22.71 28.48
C VAL A 385 19.41 -22.39 29.81
N VAL A 386 18.09 -22.55 29.88
CA VAL A 386 17.29 -22.41 31.10
C VAL A 386 16.99 -23.80 31.65
N LEU A 387 17.36 -24.03 32.89
CA LEU A 387 17.29 -25.32 33.56
C LEU A 387 16.40 -25.27 34.78
N GLN A 388 15.75 -26.39 35.07
CA GLN A 388 14.95 -26.58 36.28
C GLN A 388 15.43 -27.84 37.02
N GLY A 389 15.82 -27.66 38.29
CA GLY A 389 16.16 -28.78 39.18
C GLY A 389 14.93 -29.56 39.67
N SER A 390 15.16 -30.80 40.11
CA SER A 390 14.17 -31.73 40.68
C SER A 390 13.53 -31.20 42.00
N GLU A 391 12.31 -31.64 42.29
CA GLU A 391 11.34 -30.97 43.19
C GLU A 391 11.63 -30.99 44.71
N GLU A 392 12.65 -31.70 45.22
CA GLU A 392 12.67 -31.95 46.67
C GLU A 392 13.13 -30.78 47.55
N GLU A 393 13.99 -29.84 47.10
CA GLU A 393 14.28 -28.63 47.88
C GLU A 393 14.59 -27.41 46.97
N ASN A 394 13.62 -26.50 46.87
CA ASN A 394 13.60 -25.27 46.05
C ASN A 394 13.64 -25.49 44.53
N LYS A 395 12.59 -25.03 43.82
CA LYS A 395 12.51 -24.87 42.36
C LYS A 395 13.55 -23.87 41.85
N ARG A 396 14.84 -24.23 41.92
CA ARG A 396 15.93 -23.40 41.41
C ARG A 396 15.88 -23.47 39.89
N ARG A 397 15.64 -22.31 39.28
CA ARG A 397 15.83 -22.10 37.84
C ARG A 397 17.24 -21.57 37.65
N VAL A 398 18.04 -22.27 36.85
CA VAL A 398 19.41 -21.89 36.55
C VAL A 398 19.48 -21.43 35.11
N LEU A 399 20.20 -20.33 34.88
CA LEU A 399 20.58 -19.88 33.54
C LEU A 399 22.05 -20.27 33.34
N ALA A 400 22.31 -21.15 32.37
CA ALA A 400 23.64 -21.64 32.07
C ALA A 400 24.09 -21.18 30.67
N GLN A 401 25.40 -21.00 30.49
CA GLN A 401 26.02 -20.73 29.20
C GLN A 401 26.90 -21.91 28.78
N LEU A 402 26.50 -22.58 27.71
CA LEU A 402 27.20 -23.73 27.15
C LEU A 402 28.09 -23.31 25.99
N SER A 403 29.39 -23.59 26.09
CA SER A 403 30.32 -23.42 24.96
C SER A 403 30.19 -24.56 23.95
N LEU A 404 29.81 -24.23 22.72
CA LEU A 404 29.69 -25.16 21.59
C LEU A 404 31.04 -25.78 21.20
N ALA A 405 32.16 -25.05 21.34
CA ALA A 405 33.50 -25.59 21.11
C ALA A 405 33.77 -26.80 22.00
N SER A 406 33.30 -26.75 23.25
CA SER A 406 33.41 -27.88 24.17
C SER A 406 32.47 -29.03 23.80
N VAL A 407 31.27 -28.76 23.28
CA VAL A 407 30.31 -29.80 22.87
C VAL A 407 30.79 -30.55 21.64
N LEU A 408 31.53 -29.86 20.76
CA LEU A 408 32.00 -30.37 19.47
C LEU A 408 33.24 -31.27 19.54
N SER A 409 33.90 -31.36 20.69
CA SER A 409 35.12 -32.17 20.88
C SER A 409 34.86 -33.69 20.97
N CYS A 410 33.67 -34.17 20.58
CA CYS A 410 33.27 -35.57 20.68
C CYS A 410 33.83 -36.40 19.52
N GLU A 411 34.46 -37.54 19.82
CA GLU A 411 35.06 -38.44 18.81
C GLU A 411 34.07 -39.50 18.27
N THR A 412 32.89 -39.65 18.89
CA THR A 412 31.87 -40.63 18.46
C THR A 412 30.94 -40.04 17.41
N GLU A 413 31.11 -40.47 16.16
CA GLU A 413 30.21 -40.13 15.07
C GLU A 413 28.91 -40.93 15.14
N PHE A 414 27.77 -40.23 15.05
CA PHE A 414 26.46 -40.84 14.83
C PHE A 414 25.97 -40.52 13.42
N CYS A 415 25.81 -41.56 12.60
CA CYS A 415 25.16 -41.45 11.31
C CYS A 415 23.66 -41.72 11.48
N TRP A 416 22.84 -40.66 11.40
CA TRP A 416 21.39 -40.81 11.33
C TRP A 416 20.98 -41.33 9.94
N GLU A 417 20.31 -42.48 9.89
CA GLU A 417 19.56 -42.94 8.71
C GLU A 417 18.45 -41.94 8.28
N PRO A 418 18.59 -41.30 7.10
CA PRO A 418 17.55 -40.41 6.61
C PRO A 418 16.24 -41.18 6.41
N ASN A 419 15.12 -40.58 6.84
CA ASN A 419 13.73 -41.08 6.79
C ASN A 419 13.22 -41.90 7.99
N LEU A 420 14.08 -42.32 8.93
CA LEU A 420 13.58 -42.82 10.22
C LEU A 420 13.35 -41.67 11.21
N ARG A 421 12.26 -41.74 11.97
CA ARG A 421 12.00 -40.84 13.10
C ARG A 421 13.09 -41.01 14.15
N TRP A 422 13.52 -39.90 14.76
CA TRP A 422 14.50 -39.96 15.83
C TRP A 422 13.96 -40.79 17.00
N THR A 423 14.65 -41.89 17.32
CA THR A 423 14.45 -42.66 18.54
C THR A 423 15.72 -42.54 19.39
N SER A 424 15.62 -42.06 20.63
CA SER A 424 16.73 -41.68 21.52
C SER A 424 17.81 -42.75 21.81
N ARG A 425 17.64 -43.99 21.35
CA ARG A 425 18.39 -45.17 21.81
C ARG A 425 19.83 -45.29 21.30
N ALA A 426 20.30 -44.43 20.38
CA ALA A 426 21.61 -44.61 19.75
C ALA A 426 22.50 -43.35 19.65
N VAL A 427 22.10 -42.22 20.26
CA VAL A 427 22.83 -40.95 20.10
C VAL A 427 23.97 -40.82 21.12
N PRO A 428 25.19 -40.47 20.70
CA PRO A 428 26.28 -40.11 21.59
C PRO A 428 25.87 -38.97 22.52
N SER A 429 25.98 -39.21 23.82
CA SER A 429 25.68 -38.21 24.86
C SER A 429 26.94 -37.74 25.54
N HIS A 430 27.13 -36.43 25.56
CA HIS A 430 28.19 -35.78 26.32
C HIS A 430 27.66 -35.38 27.70
N ALA A 431 28.11 -36.06 28.75
CA ALA A 431 28.04 -35.55 30.11
C ALA A 431 29.08 -34.43 30.26
N LYS A 432 28.65 -33.18 30.38
CA LYS A 432 29.56 -32.07 30.69
C LYS A 432 28.97 -31.16 31.74
N ALA A 433 29.85 -30.74 32.64
CA ALA A 433 29.61 -29.65 33.56
C ALA A 433 29.56 -28.32 32.79
N TRP A 434 28.75 -27.42 33.30
CA TRP A 434 28.35 -26.14 32.73
C TRP A 434 28.29 -25.08 33.81
#